data_AF-A0A9E6RB56-F1
#
_entry.id   AF-A0A9E6RB56-F1
#
_cell.length_a   1.000
_cell.length_b   1.000
_cell.length_c   1.000
_cell.angle_alpha   90.00
_cell.angle_beta   90.00
_cell.angle_gamma   90.00
#
_symmetry.space_group_name_H-M   'P 1'
#
loop_
_entity.id
_entity.type
_entity.pdbx_description
1 polymer ?
#
loop_
_entity_poly.entity_id
_entity_poly.type
_entity_poly.pdbx_seq_one_letter_code
_entity_poly.pdbx_strand_id
1 'polypeptide(L)'
;MQHVPPAELSVYVGNLARIAGESGVVCANFKRMAATRRIGPNAWALSAAEVARAVEAAGEGSSFVIEDDGAEPGEDFAKATLVMARDPAALGRWARRPLPGYGFAETPAAPTREGPAAS
;
A
#
# COMPACT_ATOMS: atom_id res chain seq x y z
N MET A 1 -10.31 4.15 -4.52
CA MET A 1 -10.76 3.25 -3.43
C MET A 1 -11.94 3.79 -2.62
N GLN A 2 -12.34 5.06 -2.75
CA GLN A 2 -13.40 5.66 -1.90
C GLN A 2 -14.76 4.92 -1.91
N HIS A 3 -15.05 4.11 -2.93
CA HIS A 3 -16.31 3.37 -3.03
C HIS A 3 -16.23 1.94 -2.48
N VAL A 4 -15.06 1.54 -1.96
CA VAL A 4 -14.86 0.22 -1.36
C VAL A 4 -15.22 0.30 0.12
N PRO A 5 -16.17 -0.51 0.60
CA PRO A 5 -16.44 -0.61 2.03
C PRO A 5 -15.20 -1.08 2.81
N PRO A 6 -14.97 -0.56 4.03
CA PRO A 6 -13.90 -1.00 4.93
C PRO A 6 -13.73 -2.52 5.03
N ALA A 7 -14.84 -3.24 5.19
CA ALA A 7 -14.84 -4.69 5.33
C ALA A 7 -14.37 -5.45 4.09
N GLU A 8 -14.39 -4.81 2.91
CA GLU A 8 -14.03 -5.40 1.63
C GLU A 8 -12.63 -4.99 1.15
N LEU A 9 -11.93 -4.13 1.90
CA LEU A 9 -10.64 -3.59 1.48
C LEU A 9 -9.61 -4.67 1.19
N SER A 10 -9.51 -5.70 2.05
CA SER A 10 -8.53 -6.79 1.87
C SER A 10 -8.81 -7.60 0.60
N VAL A 11 -10.07 -7.92 0.32
CA VAL A 11 -10.48 -8.62 -0.90
C VAL A 11 -10.18 -7.76 -2.13
N TYR A 12 -10.51 -6.47 -2.06
CA TYR A 12 -10.26 -5.52 -3.15
C TYR A 12 -8.77 -5.41 -3.48
N VAL A 13 -7.91 -5.13 -2.50
CA VAL A 13 -6.47 -4.99 -2.74
C VAL A 13 -5.84 -6.32 -3.16
N GLY A 14 -6.27 -7.45 -2.58
CA GLY A 14 -5.82 -8.77 -3.00
C GLY A 14 -6.12 -9.07 -4.47
N ASN A 15 -7.31 -8.69 -4.94
CA ASN A 15 -7.68 -8.82 -6.35
C ASN A 15 -6.82 -7.92 -7.24
N LEU A 16 -6.54 -6.68 -6.82
CA LEU A 16 -5.63 -5.81 -7.57
C LEU A 16 -4.22 -6.41 -7.68
N ALA A 17 -3.68 -6.98 -6.60
CA ALA A 17 -2.37 -7.64 -6.62
C ALA A 17 -2.34 -8.79 -7.64
N ARG A 18 -3.36 -9.64 -7.62
CA ARG A 18 -3.47 -10.79 -8.55
C ARG A 18 -3.57 -10.36 -10.01
N ILE A 19 -4.32 -9.29 -10.29
CA ILE A 19 -4.48 -8.73 -11.63
C ILE A 19 -3.14 -8.13 -12.12
N ALA A 20 -2.42 -7.44 -11.25
CA ALA A 20 -1.12 -6.86 -11.58
C ALA A 20 -0.06 -7.93 -11.85
N GLY A 21 -0.13 -9.08 -11.17
CA GLY A 21 0.81 -10.17 -11.33
C GLY A 21 2.20 -9.85 -10.75
N GLU A 22 3.21 -10.64 -11.12
CA GLU A 22 4.55 -10.57 -10.52
C GLU A 22 5.30 -9.26 -10.78
N SER A 23 5.15 -8.69 -11.98
CA SER A 23 5.88 -7.48 -12.40
C SER A 23 5.03 -6.21 -12.37
N GLY A 24 3.75 -6.33 -12.04
CA GLY A 24 2.81 -5.21 -12.04
C GLY A 24 2.94 -4.34 -10.81
N VAL A 25 2.63 -3.06 -11.01
CA VAL A 25 2.49 -2.08 -9.94
C VAL A 25 1.06 -1.60 -9.92
N VAL A 26 0.47 -1.60 -8.73
CA VAL A 26 -0.87 -1.08 -8.49
C VAL A 26 -0.76 0.29 -7.85
N CYS A 27 -1.44 1.28 -8.43
CA CYS A 27 -1.62 2.60 -7.85
C CYS A 27 -3.10 2.85 -7.62
N ALA A 28 -3.50 3.12 -6.38
CA ALA A 28 -4.90 3.30 -6.02
C ALA A 28 -5.10 4.51 -5.11
N ASN A 29 -5.83 5.52 -5.61
CA ASN A 29 -6.10 6.75 -4.88
C ASN A 29 -7.23 6.57 -3.87
N PHE A 30 -7.11 7.22 -2.72
CA PHE A 30 -8.14 7.27 -1.70
C PHE A 30 -8.12 8.59 -0.93
N LYS A 31 -9.26 8.88 -0.27
CA LYS A 31 -9.38 10.00 0.65
C LYS A 31 -8.91 9.55 2.02
N ARG A 32 -7.86 10.18 2.55
CA ARG A 32 -7.22 9.83 3.82
C ARG A 32 -7.75 10.69 4.96
N MET A 33 -8.06 10.04 6.08
CA MET A 33 -8.33 10.70 7.35
C MET A 33 -7.67 9.96 8.51
N ALA A 34 -7.68 10.56 9.70
CA ALA A 34 -7.13 9.93 10.91
C ALA A 34 -7.89 8.64 11.28
N ALA A 35 -9.22 8.66 11.13
CA ALA A 35 -10.09 7.51 11.33
C ALA A 35 -10.95 7.28 10.08
N THR A 36 -11.18 6.00 9.76
CA THR A 36 -12.06 5.60 8.67
C THR A 36 -13.48 6.07 8.95
N ARG A 37 -14.09 6.78 8.00
CA ARG A 37 -15.46 7.28 8.12
C ARG A 37 -16.19 7.27 6.79
N ARG A 38 -17.51 7.06 6.84
CA ARG A 38 -18.38 7.26 5.69
C ARG A 38 -18.56 8.76 5.47
N ILE A 39 -18.30 9.23 4.26
CA ILE A 39 -18.37 10.65 3.85
C ILE A 39 -19.48 10.91 2.82
N GLY A 40 -20.22 9.88 2.44
CA GLY A 40 -21.38 9.97 1.55
C GLY A 40 -22.08 8.62 1.43
N PRO A 41 -23.21 8.54 0.70
CA PRO A 41 -23.98 7.30 0.57
C PRO A 41 -23.12 6.11 0.14
N ASN A 42 -22.22 6.28 -0.83
CA ASN A 42 -21.35 5.19 -1.28
C ASN A 42 -19.87 5.58 -1.19
N ALA A 43 -19.49 6.48 -0.28
CA ALA A 43 -18.14 7.03 -0.22
C ALA A 43 -17.55 6.97 1.18
N TRP A 44 -16.28 6.59 1.24
CA TRP A 44 -15.46 6.44 2.43
C TRP A 44 -14.20 7.27 2.34
N ALA A 45 -13.85 7.90 3.46
CA ALA A 45 -12.49 8.31 3.75
C ALA A 45 -11.87 7.24 4.66
N LEU A 46 -10.67 6.78 4.32
CA LEU A 46 -10.02 5.65 4.96
C LEU A 46 -8.83 6.13 5.79
N SER A 47 -8.56 5.45 6.90
CA SER A 47 -7.28 5.63 7.58
C SER A 47 -6.16 4.88 6.87
N ALA A 48 -4.96 5.46 6.82
CA ALA A 48 -3.79 4.80 6.23
C ALA A 48 -3.48 3.46 6.94
N ALA A 49 -3.65 3.40 8.27
CA ALA A 49 -3.48 2.19 9.06
C ALA A 49 -4.42 1.05 8.62
N GLU A 50 -5.66 1.38 8.27
CA GLU A 50 -6.63 0.36 7.84
C GLU A 50 -6.35 -0.13 6.42
N VAL A 51 -5.93 0.76 5.52
CA VAL A 51 -5.46 0.39 4.19
C VAL A 51 -4.23 -0.53 4.29
N ALA A 52 -3.26 -0.18 5.13
CA ALA A 52 -2.07 -1.00 5.37
C ALA A 52 -2.43 -2.41 5.88
N ARG A 53 -3.26 -2.49 6.93
CA ARG A 53 -3.75 -3.78 7.45
C ARG A 53 -4.49 -4.59 6.40
N ALA A 54 -5.24 -3.95 5.51
CA ALA A 54 -5.92 -4.64 4.42
C ALA A 54 -4.95 -5.24 3.40
N VAL A 55 -3.85 -4.55 3.06
CA VAL A 55 -2.80 -5.09 2.19
C VAL A 55 -2.10 -6.27 2.86
N GLU A 56 -1.75 -6.14 4.14
CA GLU A 56 -1.13 -7.23 4.91
C GLU A 56 -2.06 -8.46 5.00
N ALA A 57 -3.33 -8.24 5.31
CA ALA A 57 -4.34 -9.30 5.42
C ALA A 57 -4.67 -9.97 4.08
N ALA A 58 -4.47 -9.30 2.95
CA ALA A 58 -4.66 -9.90 1.63
C ALA A 58 -3.66 -11.04 1.38
N GLY A 59 -2.50 -11.04 2.04
CA GLY A 59 -1.55 -12.16 2.03
C GLY A 59 -0.85 -12.39 0.69
N GLU A 60 -0.88 -11.42 -0.22
CA GLU A 60 -0.38 -11.57 -1.61
C GLU A 60 1.12 -11.31 -1.76
N GLY A 61 1.88 -11.32 -0.64
CA GLY A 61 3.33 -11.07 -0.63
C GLY A 61 3.74 -9.70 -1.20
N SER A 62 2.81 -8.74 -1.25
CA SER A 62 3.05 -7.43 -1.86
C SER A 62 3.77 -6.50 -0.89
N SER A 63 4.84 -5.88 -1.35
CA SER A 63 5.36 -4.66 -0.73
C SER A 63 4.44 -3.48 -1.07
N PHE A 64 4.30 -2.54 -0.16
CA PHE A 64 3.49 -1.34 -0.42
C PHE A 64 4.07 -0.09 0.25
N VAL A 65 3.67 1.06 -0.26
CA VAL A 65 3.79 2.37 0.37
C VAL A 65 2.46 3.11 0.23
N ILE A 66 2.23 4.07 1.10
CA ILE A 66 1.14 5.03 0.93
C ILE A 66 1.75 6.40 0.74
N GLU A 67 1.50 7.06 -0.37
CA GLU A 67 1.97 8.42 -0.64
C GLU A 67 0.99 9.46 -0.09
N ASP A 68 1.52 10.56 0.45
CA ASP A 68 0.73 11.75 0.79
C ASP A 68 0.68 12.72 -0.39
N ASP A 69 -0.50 12.91 -0.96
CA ASP A 69 -0.73 13.84 -2.06
C ASP A 69 -1.19 15.22 -1.55
N GLY A 70 -1.27 15.39 -0.22
CA GLY A 70 -1.67 16.63 0.44
C GLY A 70 -3.18 16.80 0.59
N ALA A 71 -3.58 17.91 1.22
CA ALA A 71 -4.98 18.28 1.40
C ALA A 71 -5.28 19.58 0.65
N GLU A 72 -6.46 19.68 0.02
CA GLU A 72 -6.92 20.92 -0.58
C GLU A 72 -7.60 21.82 0.47
N PRO A 73 -7.49 23.16 0.36
CA PRO A 73 -8.19 24.07 1.25
C PRO A 73 -9.70 23.81 1.25
N GLY A 74 -10.27 23.60 2.44
CA GLY A 74 -11.71 23.35 2.60
C GLY A 74 -12.12 21.88 2.57
N GLU A 75 -11.17 20.94 2.38
CA GLU A 75 -11.45 19.50 2.51
C GLU A 75 -11.12 18.99 3.93
N ASP A 76 -12.02 18.18 4.50
CA ASP A 76 -11.79 17.48 5.78
C ASP A 76 -10.83 16.28 5.66
N PHE A 77 -10.39 15.94 4.45
CA PHE A 77 -9.57 14.78 4.17
C PHE A 77 -8.35 15.18 3.34
N ALA A 78 -7.27 14.42 3.47
CA ALA A 78 -6.14 14.49 2.56
C ALA A 78 -6.35 13.51 1.38
N LYS A 79 -5.63 13.72 0.29
CA LYS A 79 -5.51 12.76 -0.81
C LYS A 79 -4.28 11.88 -0.54
N ALA A 80 -4.42 10.59 -0.81
CA ALA A 80 -3.32 9.65 -0.67
C ALA A 80 -3.40 8.57 -1.75
N THR A 81 -2.23 8.03 -2.09
CA THR A 81 -2.11 6.98 -3.09
C THR A 81 -1.50 5.74 -2.46
N LEU A 82 -2.22 4.62 -2.48
CA LEU A 82 -1.61 3.32 -2.21
C LEU A 82 -0.83 2.89 -3.45
N VAL A 83 0.46 2.63 -3.28
CA VAL A 83 1.30 1.99 -4.31
C VAL A 83 1.73 0.64 -3.78
N MET A 84 1.52 -0.43 -4.54
CA MET A 84 1.91 -1.78 -4.14
C MET A 84 2.39 -2.62 -5.32
N ALA A 85 3.36 -3.49 -5.06
CA ALA A 85 3.95 -4.40 -6.03
C ALA A 85 4.49 -5.65 -5.32
N ARG A 86 4.54 -6.78 -6.01
CA ARG A 86 5.21 -7.99 -5.50
C ARG A 86 6.74 -7.85 -5.56
N ASP A 87 7.26 -7.15 -6.56
CA ASP A 87 8.67 -6.76 -6.65
C ASP A 87 8.96 -5.46 -5.88
N PRO A 88 9.72 -5.49 -4.78
CA PRO A 88 10.10 -4.30 -4.02
C PRO A 88 10.93 -3.31 -4.85
N ALA A 89 11.73 -3.79 -5.80
CA ALA A 89 12.53 -2.92 -6.66
C ALA A 89 11.64 -2.14 -7.64
N ALA A 90 10.54 -2.73 -8.11
CA ALA A 90 9.52 -2.02 -8.86
C ALA A 90 8.86 -0.95 -8.01
N LEU A 91 8.49 -1.25 -6.77
CA LEU A 91 7.87 -0.30 -5.87
C LEU A 91 8.74 0.96 -5.63
N GLY A 92 10.06 0.77 -5.43
CA GLY A 92 11.00 1.87 -5.21
C GLY A 92 11.10 2.87 -6.37
N ARG A 93 10.73 2.48 -7.60
CA ARG A 93 10.67 3.39 -8.76
C ARG A 93 9.42 4.27 -8.78
N TRP A 94 8.38 3.86 -8.08
CA TRP A 94 7.08 4.54 -8.07
C TRP A 94 6.83 5.36 -6.80
N ALA A 95 7.49 5.01 -5.70
CA ALA A 95 7.42 5.77 -4.46
C ALA A 95 8.20 7.09 -4.56
N ARG A 96 7.50 8.22 -4.49
CA ARG A 96 8.04 9.59 -4.43
C ARG A 96 8.09 10.11 -3.00
N ARG A 97 7.00 9.95 -2.23
CA ARG A 97 6.87 10.52 -0.87
C ARG A 97 6.04 9.61 0.04
N PRO A 98 6.64 8.51 0.55
CA PRO A 98 5.92 7.59 1.43
C PRO A 98 5.55 8.27 2.75
N LEU A 99 4.35 7.97 3.24
CA LEU A 99 3.90 8.31 4.58
C LEU A 99 4.80 7.60 5.61
N PRO A 100 5.24 8.30 6.67
CA PRO A 100 6.10 7.71 7.69
C PRO A 100 5.48 6.45 8.31
N GLY A 101 6.29 5.40 8.48
CA GLY A 101 5.86 4.15 9.11
C GLY A 101 5.02 3.22 8.21
N TYR A 102 4.82 3.56 6.93
CA TYR A 102 4.14 2.70 5.96
C TYR A 102 5.07 2.43 4.77
N GLY A 103 5.71 1.27 4.74
CA GLY A 103 6.67 0.96 3.69
C GLY A 103 7.43 -0.35 3.92
N PHE A 104 7.72 -1.04 2.80
CA PHE A 104 8.64 -2.15 2.56
C PHE A 104 8.95 -3.09 3.74
N ALA A 105 8.59 -4.37 3.60
CA ALA A 105 9.21 -5.42 4.40
C ALA A 105 10.73 -5.38 4.13
N GLU A 106 11.55 -5.17 5.15
CA GLU A 106 12.99 -5.36 5.03
C GLU A 106 13.22 -6.77 4.48
N THR A 107 13.83 -6.87 3.30
CA THR A 107 14.27 -8.16 2.79
C THR A 107 15.32 -8.66 3.79
N PRO A 108 15.14 -9.81 4.47
CA PRO A 108 16.22 -10.35 5.27
C PRO A 108 17.42 -10.53 4.35
N ALA A 109 18.56 -9.95 4.73
CA ALA A 109 19.79 -10.07 3.96
C ALA A 109 19.99 -11.54 3.60
N ALA A 110 20.14 -11.84 2.30
CA ALA A 110 20.41 -13.19 1.87
C ALA A 110 21.61 -13.72 2.69
N PRO A 111 21.53 -14.93 3.28
CA PRO A 111 22.65 -15.47 4.03
C PRO A 111 23.85 -15.49 3.08
N THR A 112 24.88 -14.71 3.42
CA THR A 112 26.14 -14.70 2.71
C THR A 112 26.61 -16.14 2.66
N ARG A 113 26.58 -16.76 1.47
CA ARG A 113 27.21 -18.07 1.28
C ARG A 113 28.69 -17.85 1.57
N GLU A 114 29.14 -18.27 2.75
CA GLU A 114 30.56 -18.45 3.01
C GLU A 114 31.06 -19.43 1.95
N GLY A 115 31.84 -18.92 1.00
CA GLY A 115 32.58 -19.76 0.07
C GLY A 115 33.53 -20.67 0.85
N PRO A 116 33.84 -21.87 0.35
CA PRO A 116 34.71 -22.79 1.06
C PRO A 116 36.06 -22.13 1.30
N ALA A 117 36.53 -22.21 2.54
CA ALA A 117 37.87 -21.77 2.92
C ALA A 117 38.88 -22.42 1.97
N ALA A 118 39.56 -21.58 1.19
CA ALA A 118 40.70 -22.01 0.38
C ALA A 118 41.80 -22.52 1.34
N SER A 119 42.31 -23.70 1.01
CA SER A 119 43.25 -24.51 1.80
C SER A 119 44.61 -23.87 2.02
#